data_AF-A0A1S2XI60-F1
#
_entry.id   AF-A0A1S2XI60-F1
#
_cell.length_a   1.000
_cell.length_b   1.000
_cell.length_c   1.000
_cell.angle_alpha   90.00
_cell.angle_beta   90.00
_cell.angle_gamma   90.00
#
_symmetry.space_group_name_H-M   'P 1'
#
loop_
_entity.id
_entity.type
_entity.pdbx_description
1 polymer ?
#
loop_
_entity_poly.entity_id
_entity_poly.type
_entity_poly.pdbx_seq_one_letter_code
_entity_poly.pdbx_strand_id
1 'polypeptide(L)'
;MPSGSTSRDPLVVGGVIGDVLDLFQTSIPIRVTYNGKDVTNGCEFKPSQVVNQPRVSVGGDDLRNFYTLIMVDPDAPSPSNPNLREYLHWLVTDIPATTGPTFGNEVVTYENPRPFMGIHRIIFVVFQQLGRETVYAPGWRQNFNTREFAELYNLGLPVSSVYYNIQREAGSGGRRCKYEGIENPTNLEQSNGSKRSASKPDPNSSTRSKRFAALRSYRPLRIGNSMTERRAFIFKDRVEDGAALQSGN
;
A
#
# COMPACT_ATOMS: atom_id res chain seq x y z
N MET A 1 -28.82 -22.76 -25.37
CA MET A 1 -28.87 -21.74 -24.30
C MET A 1 -27.60 -21.90 -23.48
N PRO A 2 -26.63 -20.96 -23.48
CA PRO A 2 -25.56 -21.06 -22.52
C PRO A 2 -26.15 -20.73 -21.14
N SER A 3 -25.99 -21.67 -20.21
CA SER A 3 -26.35 -21.52 -18.81
C SER A 3 -25.52 -20.41 -18.18
N GLY A 4 -26.12 -19.23 -18.00
CA GLY A 4 -25.52 -18.13 -17.26
C GLY A 4 -25.41 -18.49 -15.79
N SER A 5 -24.29 -19.09 -15.38
CA SER A 5 -23.85 -18.97 -13.99
C SER A 5 -23.52 -17.50 -13.77
N THR A 6 -24.44 -16.76 -13.16
CA THR A 6 -24.16 -15.42 -12.64
C THR A 6 -23.23 -15.57 -11.44
N SER A 7 -21.97 -15.91 -11.70
CA SER A 7 -20.86 -15.64 -10.78
C SER A 7 -20.87 -14.14 -10.59
N ARG A 8 -21.40 -13.66 -9.47
CA ARG A 8 -21.35 -12.23 -9.12
C ARG A 8 -19.89 -11.80 -9.19
N ASP A 9 -19.62 -10.72 -9.92
CA ASP A 9 -18.26 -10.21 -10.11
C ASP A 9 -17.58 -10.02 -8.73
N PRO A 10 -16.43 -10.66 -8.48
CA PRO A 10 -15.77 -10.59 -7.19
C PRO A 10 -15.35 -9.17 -6.79
N LEU A 11 -15.16 -8.25 -7.75
CA LEU A 11 -14.88 -6.84 -7.49
C LEU A 11 -16.13 -6.11 -6.97
N VAL A 12 -17.32 -6.48 -7.44
CA VAL A 12 -18.60 -5.96 -6.93
C VAL A 12 -18.90 -6.56 -5.55
N VAL A 13 -18.72 -7.87 -5.39
CA VAL A 13 -18.93 -8.55 -4.10
C VAL A 13 -17.98 -8.03 -3.02
N GLY A 14 -16.73 -7.71 -3.40
CA GLY A 14 -15.74 -7.10 -2.51
C GLY A 14 -15.92 -5.60 -2.26
N GLY A 15 -16.92 -4.96 -2.88
CA GLY A 15 -17.16 -3.52 -2.79
C GLY A 15 -16.10 -2.65 -3.45
N VAL A 16 -15.16 -3.23 -4.21
CA VAL A 16 -14.13 -2.47 -4.95
C VAL A 16 -14.81 -1.61 -6.02
N ILE A 17 -15.66 -2.24 -6.84
CA ILE A 17 -16.60 -1.53 -7.70
C ILE A 17 -17.73 -1.04 -6.79
N GLY A 18 -17.96 0.26 -6.77
CA GLY A 18 -18.85 0.94 -5.82
C GLY A 18 -18.06 1.85 -4.89
N ASP A 19 -17.16 1.32 -4.05
CA ASP A 19 -16.42 2.18 -3.12
C ASP A 19 -15.31 2.97 -3.81
N VAL A 20 -14.54 2.32 -4.68
CA VAL A 20 -13.30 2.89 -5.26
C VAL A 20 -13.41 3.09 -6.77
N LEU A 21 -13.99 2.12 -7.48
CA LEU A 21 -14.07 2.13 -8.94
C LEU A 21 -15.52 2.18 -9.41
N ASP A 22 -15.73 2.76 -10.58
CA ASP A 22 -16.99 2.61 -11.31
C ASP A 22 -17.01 1.27 -12.03
N LEU A 23 -18.20 0.87 -12.49
CA LEU A 23 -18.35 -0.37 -13.25
C LEU A 23 -17.56 -0.28 -14.55
N PHE A 24 -16.70 -1.27 -14.80
CA PHE A 24 -15.86 -1.35 -15.99
C PHE A 24 -15.77 -2.79 -16.50
N GLN A 25 -15.26 -2.95 -17.71
CA GLN A 25 -14.96 -4.26 -18.28
C GLN A 25 -13.44 -4.47 -18.32
N THR A 26 -12.95 -5.53 -17.70
CA THR A 26 -11.54 -5.92 -17.78
C THR A 26 -11.16 -6.21 -19.22
N SER A 27 -10.18 -5.48 -19.76
CA SER A 27 -9.71 -5.60 -21.13
C SER A 27 -8.31 -6.19 -21.23
N ILE A 28 -7.49 -6.05 -20.19
CA ILE A 28 -6.13 -6.62 -20.15
C ILE A 28 -5.90 -7.46 -18.90
N PRO A 29 -5.07 -8.52 -18.97
CA PRO A 29 -4.70 -9.28 -17.80
C PRO A 29 -3.68 -8.51 -16.94
N ILE A 30 -3.85 -8.59 -15.63
CA ILE A 30 -2.85 -8.19 -14.63
C ILE A 30 -2.51 -9.41 -13.77
N ARG A 31 -1.22 -9.59 -13.48
CA ARG A 31 -0.76 -10.62 -12.54
C ARG A 31 0.11 -9.98 -11.47
N VAL A 32 -0.34 -10.03 -10.22
CA VAL A 32 0.38 -9.54 -9.05
C VAL A 32 0.79 -10.74 -8.20
N THR A 33 2.08 -10.83 -7.83
CA THR A 33 2.62 -11.96 -7.08
C THR A 33 3.51 -11.46 -5.94
N TYR A 34 3.25 -11.94 -4.72
CA TYR A 34 4.12 -11.76 -3.55
C TYR A 34 4.75 -13.09 -3.16
N ASN A 35 6.09 -13.17 -3.15
CA ASN A 35 6.84 -14.37 -2.74
C ASN A 35 6.35 -15.68 -3.42
N GLY A 36 5.96 -15.60 -4.70
CA GLY A 36 5.45 -16.75 -5.46
C GLY A 36 3.96 -17.03 -5.31
N LYS A 37 3.25 -16.36 -4.39
CA LYS A 37 1.79 -16.44 -4.25
C LYS A 37 1.11 -15.36 -5.08
N ASP A 38 0.22 -15.78 -5.97
CA ASP A 38 -0.58 -14.86 -6.78
C ASP A 38 -1.69 -14.21 -5.96
N VAL A 39 -1.93 -12.94 -6.25
CA VAL A 39 -3.07 -12.18 -5.74
C VAL A 39 -4.28 -12.53 -6.60
N THR A 40 -5.31 -13.07 -5.95
CA THR A 40 -6.65 -13.26 -6.54
C THR A 40 -7.67 -12.49 -5.72
N ASN A 41 -8.76 -12.06 -6.35
CA ASN A 41 -9.76 -11.22 -5.70
C ASN A 41 -10.27 -11.83 -4.39
N GLY A 42 -10.09 -11.08 -3.30
CA GLY A 42 -10.54 -11.45 -1.96
C GLY A 42 -9.63 -12.42 -1.20
N CYS A 43 -8.51 -12.86 -1.79
CA CYS A 43 -7.56 -13.71 -1.06
C CYS A 43 -6.91 -12.94 0.11
N GLU A 44 -6.46 -13.67 1.12
CA GLU A 44 -5.84 -13.06 2.31
C GLU A 44 -4.31 -13.06 2.22
N PHE A 45 -3.70 -11.96 2.64
CA PHE A 45 -2.27 -11.83 2.87
C PHE A 45 -1.99 -11.34 4.29
N LYS A 46 -0.83 -11.74 4.82
CA LYS A 46 -0.31 -11.22 6.09
C LYS A 46 0.60 -10.01 5.85
N PRO A 47 0.65 -9.04 6.78
CA PRO A 47 1.62 -7.94 6.74
C PRO A 47 3.07 -8.38 6.49
N SER A 48 3.50 -9.50 7.09
CA SER A 48 4.83 -10.09 6.86
C SER A 48 5.07 -10.57 5.42
N GLN A 49 4.03 -10.87 4.65
CA GLN A 49 4.15 -11.34 3.26
C GLN A 49 4.25 -10.21 2.25
N VAL A 50 3.80 -9.00 2.61
CA VAL A 50 3.70 -7.84 1.72
C VAL A 50 4.69 -6.72 2.08
N VAL A 51 5.73 -7.04 2.84
CA VAL A 51 6.77 -6.08 3.26
C VAL A 51 7.48 -5.45 2.06
N ASN A 52 7.80 -6.26 1.05
CA ASN A 52 8.44 -5.82 -0.18
C ASN A 52 7.40 -5.65 -1.28
N GLN A 53 7.65 -4.77 -2.24
CA GLN A 53 6.76 -4.59 -3.40
C GLN A 53 6.54 -5.90 -4.16
N PRO A 54 5.33 -6.13 -4.72
CA PRO A 54 5.05 -7.33 -5.48
C PRO A 54 5.74 -7.31 -6.84
N ARG A 55 5.86 -8.49 -7.44
CA ARG A 55 6.08 -8.59 -8.89
C ARG A 55 4.75 -8.39 -9.59
N VAL A 56 4.68 -7.42 -10.49
CA VAL A 56 3.48 -7.15 -11.30
C VAL A 56 3.82 -7.30 -12.77
N SER A 57 2.97 -8.03 -13.49
CA SER A 57 2.98 -8.10 -14.95
C SER A 57 1.67 -7.53 -15.47
N VAL A 58 1.80 -6.60 -16.42
CA VAL A 58 0.69 -5.94 -17.11
C VAL A 58 0.66 -6.46 -18.54
N GLY A 59 -0.48 -6.96 -18.99
CA GLY A 59 -0.68 -7.40 -20.37
C GLY A 59 -0.83 -6.23 -21.36
N GLY A 60 -1.62 -6.48 -22.39
CA GLY A 60 -1.93 -5.50 -23.44
C GLY A 60 -1.37 -5.91 -24.79
N ASP A 61 -2.15 -5.68 -25.84
CA ASP A 61 -1.83 -6.17 -27.18
C ASP A 61 -1.03 -5.16 -28.02
N ASP A 62 -1.13 -3.86 -27.72
CA ASP A 62 -0.40 -2.80 -28.41
C ASP A 62 0.80 -2.33 -27.56
N LEU A 63 2.01 -2.56 -28.08
CA LEU A 63 3.27 -2.18 -27.45
C LEU A 63 3.49 -0.66 -27.35
N ARG A 64 2.66 0.14 -28.02
CA ARG A 64 2.67 1.61 -27.93
C ARG A 64 1.88 2.12 -26.74
N ASN A 65 1.08 1.26 -26.10
CA ASN A 65 0.30 1.65 -24.93
C ASN A 65 1.18 1.71 -23.69
N PHE A 66 0.90 2.70 -22.86
CA PHE A 66 1.48 2.88 -21.55
C PHE A 66 0.39 2.79 -20.50
N TYR A 67 0.73 2.29 -19.33
CA TYR A 67 -0.20 2.07 -18.25
C TYR A 67 0.26 2.73 -16.96
N THR A 68 -0.70 3.15 -16.16
CA THR A 68 -0.51 3.57 -14.78
C THR A 68 -1.04 2.49 -13.85
N LEU A 69 -0.22 2.07 -12.87
CA LEU A 69 -0.60 1.19 -11.77
C LEU A 69 -0.78 2.01 -10.50
N ILE A 70 -1.93 1.87 -9.86
CA ILE A 70 -2.29 2.47 -8.58
C ILE A 70 -2.52 1.36 -7.56
N MET A 71 -1.98 1.51 -6.36
CA MET A 71 -2.24 0.63 -5.21
C MET A 71 -2.78 1.44 -4.05
N VAL A 72 -4.02 1.16 -3.63
CA VAL A 72 -4.74 1.95 -2.62
C VAL A 72 -5.40 1.08 -1.55
N ASP A 73 -5.60 1.68 -0.38
CA ASP A 73 -6.38 1.16 0.73
C ASP A 73 -7.58 2.08 1.01
N PRO A 74 -8.82 1.70 0.65
CA PRO A 74 -10.02 2.50 0.91
C PRO A 74 -10.52 2.40 2.34
N ASP A 75 -9.93 1.51 3.15
CA ASP A 75 -10.38 1.19 4.48
C ASP A 75 -9.50 1.86 5.55
N ALA A 76 -8.59 2.77 5.17
CA ALA A 76 -7.71 3.46 6.11
C ALA A 76 -8.45 4.54 6.96
N PRO A 77 -8.20 4.62 8.28
CA PRO A 77 -7.36 3.76 9.12
C PRO A 77 -8.07 2.49 9.62
N SER A 78 -9.40 2.41 9.47
CA SER A 78 -10.19 1.20 9.72
C SER A 78 -11.43 1.18 8.81
N PRO A 79 -11.91 -0.01 8.38
CA PRO A 79 -13.09 -0.10 7.51
C PRO A 79 -14.36 0.51 8.13
N SER A 80 -14.47 0.48 9.47
CA SER A 80 -15.59 1.04 10.22
C SER A 80 -15.59 2.57 10.30
N ASN A 81 -14.41 3.20 10.17
CA ASN A 81 -14.26 4.65 10.19
C ASN A 81 -13.13 5.06 9.23
N PRO A 82 -13.38 5.02 7.91
CA PRO A 82 -12.35 5.18 6.89
C PRO A 82 -12.12 6.65 6.56
N ASN A 83 -11.75 7.47 7.56
CA ASN A 83 -11.59 8.93 7.38
C ASN A 83 -10.30 9.34 6.63
N LEU A 84 -9.37 8.41 6.39
CA LEU A 84 -8.17 8.61 5.59
C LEU A 84 -8.27 7.97 4.19
N ARG A 85 -9.45 7.46 3.82
CA ARG A 85 -9.68 6.83 2.52
C ARG A 85 -9.47 7.82 1.36
N GLU A 86 -8.91 7.40 0.24
CA GLU A 86 -8.06 6.22 0.07
C GLU A 86 -6.63 6.54 0.52
N TYR A 87 -5.92 5.54 1.06
CA TYR A 87 -4.48 5.68 1.34
C TYR A 87 -3.67 5.09 0.17
N LEU A 88 -2.89 5.93 -0.49
CA LEU A 88 -2.05 5.56 -1.62
C LEU A 88 -0.78 4.85 -1.16
N HIS A 89 -0.69 3.55 -1.43
CA HIS A 89 0.46 2.72 -1.13
C HIS A 89 1.53 2.77 -2.23
N TRP A 90 1.14 2.82 -3.50
CA TRP A 90 2.07 2.75 -4.63
C TRP A 90 1.47 3.39 -5.87
N LEU A 91 2.29 4.14 -6.63
CA LEU A 91 1.90 4.71 -7.91
C LEU A 91 3.07 4.61 -8.89
N VAL A 92 2.85 3.90 -9.99
CA VAL A 92 3.84 3.75 -11.07
C VAL A 92 3.17 4.11 -12.38
N THR A 93 3.81 5.00 -13.12
CA THR A 93 3.32 5.53 -14.40
C THR A 93 4.17 5.00 -15.56
N ASP A 94 3.76 5.27 -16.79
CA ASP A 94 4.54 5.00 -17.99
C ASP A 94 5.00 3.53 -18.13
N ILE A 95 4.21 2.59 -17.63
CA ILE A 95 4.52 1.15 -17.73
C ILE A 95 4.24 0.71 -19.17
N PRO A 96 5.23 0.25 -19.94
CA PRO A 96 5.00 -0.26 -21.29
C PRO A 96 4.11 -1.52 -21.26
N ALA A 97 3.24 -1.68 -22.25
CA ALA A 97 2.44 -2.90 -22.41
C ALA A 97 3.30 -4.17 -22.40
N THR A 98 2.74 -5.29 -21.91
CA THR A 98 3.40 -6.61 -21.76
C THR A 98 4.55 -6.65 -20.74
N THR A 99 4.84 -5.55 -20.05
CA THR A 99 5.94 -5.47 -19.07
C THR A 99 5.42 -5.42 -17.63
N GLY A 100 6.00 -4.55 -16.79
CA GLY A 100 5.62 -4.37 -15.40
C GLY A 100 6.23 -3.10 -14.81
N PRO A 101 5.91 -2.77 -13.55
CA PRO A 101 6.31 -1.53 -12.89
C PRO A 101 7.81 -1.26 -12.87
N THR A 102 8.65 -2.29 -12.97
CA THR A 102 10.11 -2.15 -13.07
C THR A 102 10.59 -1.41 -14.31
N PHE A 103 9.75 -1.33 -15.35
CA PHE A 103 10.02 -0.61 -16.60
C PHE A 103 9.27 0.72 -16.70
N GLY A 104 8.43 1.03 -15.71
CA GLY A 104 7.72 2.30 -15.61
C GLY A 104 8.50 3.33 -14.78
N ASN A 105 7.83 4.43 -14.49
CA ASN A 105 8.32 5.50 -13.64
C ASN A 105 7.59 5.45 -12.29
N GLU A 106 8.30 5.06 -11.23
CA GLU A 106 7.77 5.04 -9.86
C GLU A 106 7.70 6.47 -9.31
N VAL A 107 6.49 7.03 -9.27
CA VAL A 107 6.24 8.41 -8.84
C VAL A 107 5.82 8.49 -7.37
N VAL A 108 5.25 7.41 -6.81
CA VAL A 108 5.05 7.23 -5.38
C VAL A 108 5.58 5.87 -5.00
N THR A 109 6.65 5.84 -4.20
CA THR A 109 7.33 4.59 -3.79
C THR A 109 6.41 3.68 -3.01
N TYR A 110 6.60 2.36 -3.19
CA TYR A 110 5.85 1.34 -2.46
C TYR A 110 5.98 1.52 -0.95
N GLU A 111 4.83 1.66 -0.28
CA GLU A 111 4.72 1.62 1.16
C GLU A 111 3.92 0.38 1.57
N ASN A 112 4.52 -0.50 2.38
CA ASN A 112 3.89 -1.76 2.72
C ASN A 112 2.64 -1.56 3.59
N PRO A 113 1.49 -2.21 3.28
CA PRO A 113 0.28 -2.11 4.10
C PRO A 113 0.49 -2.64 5.52
N ARG A 114 0.05 -1.85 6.51
CA ARG A 114 0.17 -2.16 7.95
C ARG A 114 -1.15 -1.85 8.67
N PRO A 115 -2.24 -2.56 8.36
CA PRO A 115 -3.53 -2.33 9.02
C PRO A 115 -3.40 -2.54 10.52
N PHE A 116 -3.97 -1.63 11.29
CA PHE A 116 -3.97 -1.72 12.76
C PHE A 116 -5.26 -2.37 13.29
N MET A 117 -6.41 -2.09 12.65
CA MET A 117 -7.73 -2.55 13.07
C MET A 117 -8.61 -2.90 11.88
N GLY A 118 -9.29 -4.05 11.96
CA GLY A 118 -10.17 -4.53 10.89
C GLY A 118 -9.42 -5.19 9.74
N ILE A 119 -10.19 -5.59 8.73
CA ILE A 119 -9.70 -6.21 7.50
C ILE A 119 -9.76 -5.14 6.41
N HIS A 120 -8.61 -4.76 5.89
CA HIS A 120 -8.46 -3.77 4.83
C HIS A 120 -8.37 -4.46 3.48
N ARG A 121 -8.95 -3.82 2.47
CA ARG A 121 -8.83 -4.22 1.06
C ARG A 121 -7.68 -3.44 0.43
N ILE A 122 -6.69 -4.15 -0.08
CA ILE A 122 -5.61 -3.53 -0.83
C ILE A 122 -5.87 -3.77 -2.30
N ILE A 123 -6.14 -2.69 -3.03
CA ILE A 123 -6.63 -2.74 -4.39
C ILE A 123 -5.53 -2.26 -5.32
N PHE A 124 -5.24 -3.06 -6.35
CA PHE A 124 -4.46 -2.67 -7.52
C PHE A 124 -5.41 -2.28 -8.64
N VAL A 125 -5.15 -1.13 -9.26
CA VAL A 125 -5.93 -0.61 -10.38
C VAL A 125 -4.97 -0.26 -11.49
N VAL A 126 -5.29 -0.66 -12.72
CA VAL A 126 -4.51 -0.32 -13.90
C VAL A 126 -5.36 0.51 -14.84
N PHE A 127 -4.79 1.62 -15.29
CA PHE A 127 -5.38 2.50 -16.30
C PHE A 127 -4.47 2.58 -17.52
N GLN A 128 -5.08 2.75 -18.69
CA GLN A 128 -4.34 3.05 -19.92
C GLN A 128 -4.12 4.56 -20.03
N GLN A 129 -2.90 4.97 -20.30
CA GLN A 129 -2.56 6.37 -20.56
C GLN A 129 -2.78 6.74 -22.03
N LEU A 130 -3.14 7.99 -22.28
CA LEU A 130 -3.18 8.56 -23.64
C LEU A 130 -1.78 8.83 -24.22
N GLY A 131 -0.76 8.96 -23.34
CA GLY A 131 0.62 9.21 -23.71
C GLY A 131 1.56 9.12 -22.50
N ARG A 132 2.87 9.14 -22.76
CA ARG A 132 3.91 9.12 -21.71
C ARG A 132 4.03 10.45 -20.98
N GLU A 133 4.52 10.42 -19.75
CA GLU A 133 4.85 11.62 -18.95
C GLU A 133 3.64 12.56 -18.74
N THR A 134 2.43 12.00 -18.78
CA THR A 134 1.16 12.72 -18.63
C THR A 134 0.63 12.72 -17.20
N VAL A 135 1.16 11.85 -16.34
CA VAL A 135 0.64 11.58 -15.00
C VAL A 135 1.68 11.96 -13.95
N TYR A 136 1.29 12.72 -12.93
CA TYR A 136 2.20 13.18 -11.86
C TYR A 136 1.78 12.69 -10.47
N ALA A 137 2.74 12.67 -9.54
CA ALA A 137 2.52 12.27 -8.16
C ALA A 137 1.57 13.26 -7.43
N PRO A 138 0.65 12.77 -6.59
CA PRO A 138 -0.06 13.62 -5.64
C PRO A 138 0.89 14.12 -4.54
N GLY A 139 0.49 15.21 -3.86
CA GLY A 139 1.28 15.77 -2.76
C GLY A 139 1.27 14.95 -1.47
N TRP A 140 0.28 14.06 -1.30
CA TRP A 140 0.04 13.28 -0.08
C TRP A 140 -0.54 11.90 -0.42
N ARG A 141 -0.44 10.95 0.52
CA ARG A 141 -0.95 9.58 0.35
C ARG A 141 -2.39 9.42 0.83
N GLN A 142 -2.73 10.05 1.94
CA GLN A 142 -4.05 10.02 2.55
C GLN A 142 -5.05 10.86 1.75
N ASN A 143 -6.33 10.50 1.85
CA ASN A 143 -7.41 11.18 1.14
C ASN A 143 -7.20 11.23 -0.37
N PHE A 144 -6.53 10.21 -0.91
CA PHE A 144 -6.46 9.98 -2.34
C PHE A 144 -7.84 9.55 -2.86
N ASN A 145 -8.15 9.91 -4.09
CA ASN A 145 -9.38 9.49 -4.77
C ASN A 145 -9.02 8.96 -6.16
N THR A 146 -9.15 7.64 -6.35
CA THR A 146 -8.78 7.00 -7.62
C THR A 146 -9.62 7.51 -8.79
N ARG A 147 -10.91 7.83 -8.57
CA ARG A 147 -11.80 8.34 -9.63
C ARG A 147 -11.40 9.74 -10.08
N GLU A 148 -11.25 10.66 -9.12
CA GLU A 148 -10.84 12.04 -9.41
C GLU A 148 -9.45 12.07 -10.08
N PHE A 149 -8.54 11.19 -9.65
CA PHE A 149 -7.22 11.05 -10.28
C PHE A 149 -7.34 10.60 -11.75
N ALA A 150 -8.19 9.62 -12.03
CA ALA A 150 -8.41 9.14 -13.39
C ALA A 150 -9.02 10.21 -14.30
N GLU A 151 -9.95 11.01 -13.78
CA GLU A 151 -10.54 12.15 -14.49
C GLU A 151 -9.51 13.25 -14.77
N LEU A 152 -8.74 13.64 -13.75
CA LEU A 152 -7.73 14.71 -13.83
C LEU A 152 -6.68 14.44 -14.92
N TYR A 153 -6.28 13.18 -15.08
CA TYR A 153 -5.25 12.77 -16.04
C TYR A 153 -5.82 12.11 -17.31
N ASN A 154 -7.13 12.21 -17.53
CA ASN A 154 -7.82 11.62 -18.69
C ASN A 154 -7.51 10.14 -18.92
N LEU A 155 -7.41 9.37 -17.83
CA LEU A 155 -7.13 7.94 -17.84
C LEU A 155 -8.35 7.09 -18.22
N GLY A 156 -9.56 7.66 -18.10
CA GLY A 156 -10.81 6.97 -18.39
C GLY A 156 -11.15 5.90 -17.36
N LEU A 157 -11.86 4.85 -17.79
CA LEU A 157 -12.17 3.70 -16.95
C LEU A 157 -10.95 2.79 -16.77
N PRO A 158 -10.84 2.08 -15.64
CA PRO A 158 -9.75 1.12 -15.44
C PRO A 158 -9.85 -0.01 -16.46
N VAL A 159 -8.68 -0.52 -16.88
CA VAL A 159 -8.56 -1.65 -17.83
C VAL A 159 -8.42 -2.99 -17.11
N SER A 160 -8.01 -2.96 -15.83
CA SER A 160 -7.88 -4.14 -14.99
C SER A 160 -7.84 -3.73 -13.52
N SER A 161 -8.32 -4.62 -12.64
CA SER A 161 -8.17 -4.46 -11.18
C SER A 161 -8.12 -5.81 -10.49
N VAL A 162 -7.37 -5.88 -9.39
CA VAL A 162 -7.34 -7.02 -8.49
C VAL A 162 -7.12 -6.54 -7.06
N TYR A 163 -7.69 -7.22 -6.06
CA TYR A 163 -7.48 -6.86 -4.66
C TYR A 163 -7.20 -8.08 -3.77
N TYR A 164 -6.57 -7.83 -2.62
CA TYR A 164 -6.48 -8.79 -1.52
C TYR A 164 -6.95 -8.17 -0.20
N ASN A 165 -7.23 -9.04 0.76
CA ASN A 165 -7.59 -8.66 2.12
C ASN A 165 -6.37 -8.81 3.04
N ILE A 166 -6.20 -7.86 3.96
CA ILE A 166 -5.12 -7.88 4.95
C ILE A 166 -5.64 -7.37 6.29
N GLN A 167 -5.18 -7.98 7.37
CA GLN A 167 -5.46 -7.54 8.73
C GLN A 167 -4.18 -7.59 9.56
N ARG A 168 -4.22 -6.97 10.74
CA ARG A 168 -3.09 -6.98 11.66
C ARG A 168 -2.65 -8.41 11.95
N GLU A 169 -1.36 -8.69 11.82
CA GLU A 169 -0.82 -9.97 12.26
C GLU A 169 -0.88 -10.03 13.78
N ALA A 170 -1.77 -10.88 14.33
CA ALA A 170 -1.77 -11.16 15.75
C ALA A 170 -0.47 -11.90 16.06
N GLY A 171 0.48 -11.21 16.70
CA GLY A 171 1.63 -11.89 17.29
C GLY A 171 1.11 -12.99 18.20
N SER A 172 1.71 -14.18 18.13
CA SER A 172 1.51 -15.27 19.07
C SER A 172 2.05 -14.90 20.46
N GLY A 173 1.49 -13.84 21.05
CA GLY A 173 1.71 -13.39 22.41
C GLY A 173 0.57 -13.92 23.24
N GLY A 174 0.72 -15.13 23.75
CA GLY A 174 -0.18 -15.68 24.75
C GLY A 174 -0.31 -14.71 25.92
N ARG A 175 -1.48 -14.11 26.07
CA ARG A 175 -2.02 -13.65 27.36
C ARG A 175 -3.53 -13.69 27.26
N ARG A 176 -4.09 -14.74 27.83
CA ARG A 176 -5.49 -14.85 28.22
C ARG A 176 -5.81 -13.61 29.07
N CYS A 177 -6.59 -12.66 28.55
CA CYS A 177 -7.29 -11.70 29.39
C CYS A 177 -8.27 -12.51 30.23
N LYS A 178 -7.88 -12.86 31.46
CA LYS A 178 -8.86 -13.27 32.47
C LYS A 178 -9.53 -11.98 32.93
N TYR A 179 -10.85 -11.94 32.77
CA TYR A 179 -11.70 -10.95 33.41
C TYR A 179 -11.50 -10.98 34.93
N GLU A 180 -11.59 -9.79 35.49
CA GLU A 180 -11.60 -9.49 36.91
C GLU A 180 -12.62 -10.34 37.66
N GLY A 181 -12.19 -10.89 38.80
CA GLY A 181 -13.06 -11.42 39.84
C GLY A 181 -12.62 -10.78 41.15
N ILE A 182 -13.39 -9.81 41.60
CA ILE A 182 -13.32 -9.20 42.92
C ILE A 182 -13.83 -10.25 43.92
N GLU A 183 -13.04 -10.63 44.92
CA GLU A 183 -13.50 -10.85 46.29
C GLU A 183 -12.33 -10.94 47.29
N ASN A 184 -12.62 -10.51 48.52
CA ASN A 184 -11.77 -9.94 49.56
C ASN A 184 -11.02 -10.95 50.47
N PRO A 185 -10.11 -10.48 51.37
CA PRO A 185 -9.07 -11.31 52.01
C PRO A 185 -9.42 -11.81 53.42
N THR A 186 -8.91 -12.98 53.81
CA THR A 186 -8.73 -13.39 55.24
C THR A 186 -7.55 -14.36 55.44
N ASN A 187 -6.53 -13.84 56.16
CA ASN A 187 -5.55 -14.38 57.13
C ASN A 187 -5.15 -15.88 57.29
N LEU A 188 -3.82 -16.04 57.52
CA LEU A 188 -3.02 -16.99 58.36
C LEU A 188 -3.35 -18.51 58.29
N GLU A 189 -2.41 -19.47 58.26
CA GLU A 189 -1.10 -19.58 58.90
C GLU A 189 -0.30 -20.80 58.37
N GLN A 190 1.03 -20.66 58.32
CA GLN A 190 2.13 -21.63 58.50
C GLN A 190 1.99 -23.12 58.07
N SER A 191 2.96 -23.60 57.26
CA SER A 191 3.94 -24.61 57.74
C SER A 191 5.06 -24.93 56.71
N ASN A 192 6.29 -24.79 57.22
CA ASN A 192 7.49 -25.65 57.07
C ASN A 192 7.91 -26.26 55.72
N GLY A 193 9.12 -25.84 55.29
CA GLY A 193 10.27 -26.76 55.16
C GLY A 193 10.61 -27.27 53.76
N SER A 194 11.72 -26.77 53.19
CA SER A 194 12.94 -27.57 53.00
C SER A 194 13.97 -26.81 52.18
N LYS A 195 15.16 -26.62 52.78
CA LYS A 195 16.36 -26.06 52.15
C LYS A 195 16.87 -27.01 51.05
N ARG A 196 17.23 -26.49 49.88
CA ARG A 196 18.22 -27.10 48.99
C ARG A 196 19.23 -26.07 48.54
N SER A 197 20.48 -26.40 48.85
CA SER A 197 21.74 -25.75 48.53
C SER A 197 21.97 -25.66 47.03
N ALA A 198 22.39 -24.48 46.55
CA ALA A 198 23.01 -24.32 45.24
C ALA A 198 24.41 -23.72 45.41
N SER A 199 25.41 -24.51 45.03
CA SER A 199 26.83 -24.22 44.98
C SER A 199 27.16 -23.21 43.87
N LYS A 200 28.08 -22.28 44.16
CA LYS A 200 28.80 -21.47 43.16
C LYS A 200 29.74 -22.35 42.32
N PRO A 201 30.02 -21.98 41.07
CA PRO A 201 31.30 -22.30 40.45
C PRO A 201 32.16 -21.06 40.15
N ASP A 202 33.47 -21.30 40.25
CA ASP A 202 34.59 -20.37 40.25
C ASP A 202 34.94 -19.73 38.88
N PRO A 203 35.76 -18.66 38.87
CA PRO A 203 36.15 -17.94 37.66
C PRO A 203 37.54 -18.35 37.19
N ASN A 204 37.65 -19.26 36.19
CA ASN A 204 38.77 -19.25 35.23
C ASN A 204 38.58 -20.32 34.13
N SER A 205 38.28 -19.90 32.90
CA SER A 205 38.79 -20.62 31.72
C SER A 205 38.97 -19.66 30.55
N SER A 206 40.23 -19.52 30.13
CA SER A 206 40.61 -18.88 28.88
C SER A 206 40.31 -19.81 27.71
N THR A 207 39.86 -19.30 26.55
CA THR A 207 40.55 -19.53 25.25
C THR A 207 40.04 -18.55 24.17
N ARG A 208 40.85 -17.53 23.87
CA ARG A 208 41.30 -17.06 22.54
C ARG A 208 40.37 -17.27 21.31
N SER A 209 39.90 -16.18 20.69
CA SER A 209 40.19 -15.93 19.25
C SER A 209 39.86 -14.50 18.77
N LYS A 210 40.90 -13.94 18.14
CA LYS A 210 41.08 -12.74 17.31
C LYS A 210 39.87 -12.28 16.49
N ARG A 211 39.71 -10.95 16.35
CA ARG A 211 39.69 -10.25 15.03
C ARG A 211 39.67 -8.71 15.14
N PHE A 212 40.75 -8.12 14.62
CA PHE A 212 40.90 -6.86 13.89
C PHE A 212 39.85 -5.75 14.06
N ALA A 213 40.27 -4.64 14.67
CA ALA A 213 39.72 -3.31 14.40
C ALA A 213 40.73 -2.54 13.54
N ALA A 214 40.38 -2.27 12.28
CA ALA A 214 41.11 -1.36 11.40
C ALA A 214 40.37 -0.02 11.35
N LEU A 215 40.97 1.00 11.94
CA LEU A 215 40.63 2.41 11.76
C LEU A 215 41.28 2.91 10.46
N ARG A 216 40.49 3.32 9.46
CA ARG A 216 40.88 4.34 8.49
C ARG A 216 39.66 5.13 7.99
N SER A 217 39.59 6.37 8.49
CA SER A 217 39.30 7.61 7.75
C SER A 217 38.56 7.52 6.41
N TYR A 218 37.35 8.07 6.36
CA TYR A 218 36.82 8.71 5.16
C TYR A 218 36.28 10.10 5.52
N ARG A 219 36.85 11.11 4.86
CA ARG A 219 36.42 12.52 4.91
C ARG A 219 35.15 12.70 4.07
N PRO A 220 34.17 13.51 4.49
CA PRO A 220 33.13 13.98 3.58
C PRO A 220 33.64 15.20 2.79
N LEU A 221 33.49 15.13 1.47
CA LEU A 221 33.64 16.28 0.59
C LEU A 221 32.44 17.22 0.80
N ARG A 222 32.74 18.45 1.25
CA ARG A 222 31.85 19.60 1.13
C ARG A 222 31.68 19.93 -0.35
N ILE A 223 30.44 19.94 -0.82
CA ILE A 223 30.01 20.84 -1.88
C ILE A 223 28.76 21.53 -1.34
N GLY A 224 28.91 22.82 -1.01
CA GLY A 224 27.78 23.71 -0.88
C GLY A 224 27.30 24.10 -2.26
N ASN A 225 25.99 24.22 -2.42
CA ASN A 225 25.43 25.46 -2.94
C ASN A 225 23.98 25.56 -2.51
N SER A 226 23.68 26.73 -1.96
CA SER A 226 22.34 27.20 -1.65
C SER A 226 21.60 27.50 -2.94
N MET A 227 20.32 27.15 -3.01
CA MET A 227 19.32 28.09 -3.48
C MET A 227 17.95 27.68 -2.95
N THR A 228 17.55 28.45 -1.95
CA THR A 228 16.20 28.67 -1.46
C THR A 228 15.22 28.92 -2.61
N GLU A 229 13.97 28.48 -2.38
CA GLU A 229 12.72 29.01 -2.95
C GLU A 229 12.57 29.10 -4.47
N ARG A 230 11.81 28.16 -5.06
CA ARG A 230 10.84 28.45 -6.13
C ARG A 230 9.59 27.60 -5.88
N ARG A 231 8.62 28.17 -5.16
CA ARG A 231 7.38 28.74 -5.74
C ARG A 231 6.53 27.69 -6.47
N ALA A 232 5.65 27.06 -5.68
CA ALA A 232 4.34 26.65 -6.17
C ALA A 232 3.53 27.92 -6.44
N PHE A 233 3.15 28.16 -7.69
CA PHE A 233 2.08 29.04 -8.16
C PHE A 233 2.19 29.15 -9.68
N ILE A 234 1.24 28.58 -10.42
CA ILE A 234 0.85 28.75 -11.85
C ILE A 234 -0.13 27.57 -12.09
N PHE A 235 -1.39 27.67 -12.50
CA PHE A 235 -2.14 28.73 -13.19
C PHE A 235 -3.65 28.49 -12.93
N LYS A 236 -4.35 29.50 -12.43
CA LYS A 236 -5.78 29.72 -12.73
C LYS A 236 -5.81 31.06 -13.48
N ASP A 237 -6.77 31.17 -14.38
CA ASP A 237 -7.12 32.34 -15.21
C ASP A 237 -6.61 32.27 -16.65
N ARG A 238 -7.46 31.67 -17.50
CA ARG A 238 -7.82 32.25 -18.79
C ARG A 238 -9.12 31.61 -19.28
N VAL A 239 -10.22 32.36 -19.27
CA VAL A 239 -11.17 32.60 -20.38
C VAL A 239 -12.37 33.33 -19.77
N GLU A 240 -12.29 34.66 -19.72
CA GLU A 240 -13.46 35.52 -19.94
C GLU A 240 -12.97 36.67 -20.82
N ASP A 241 -13.40 36.65 -22.08
CA ASP A 241 -13.61 37.83 -22.93
C ASP A 241 -14.16 37.34 -24.28
N GLY A 242 -15.41 37.68 -24.57
CA GLY A 242 -15.97 37.46 -25.91
C GLY A 242 -17.47 37.21 -26.01
N ALA A 243 -18.32 37.98 -25.33
CA ALA A 243 -19.74 38.04 -25.68
C ALA A 243 -20.28 39.47 -25.55
N ALA A 244 -20.20 40.23 -26.64
CA ALA A 244 -21.00 41.44 -26.82
C ALA A 244 -21.41 41.59 -28.29
N LEU A 245 -22.73 41.61 -28.48
CA LEU A 245 -23.50 42.36 -29.46
C LEU A 245 -23.54 41.85 -30.92
N GLN A 246 -24.62 41.13 -31.23
CA GLN A 246 -25.42 41.40 -32.44
C GLN A 246 -26.90 41.10 -32.17
N SER A 247 -27.66 42.17 -31.90
CA SER A 247 -29.11 42.21 -32.03
C SER A 247 -29.50 43.64 -32.42
N GLY A 248 -30.19 43.80 -33.55
CA GLY A 248 -30.98 45.00 -33.84
C GLY A 248 -30.70 45.67 -35.19
N ASN A 249 -31.67 45.45 -36.09
CA ASN A 249 -32.04 46.19 -37.30
C ASN A 249 -31.12 46.15 -38.53
#